data_AF-A0A6P0MT25-F1
#
_entry.id   AF-A0A6P0MT25-F1
#
_cell.length_a   1.000
_cell.length_b   1.000
_cell.length_c   1.000
_cell.angle_alpha   90.00
_cell.angle_beta   90.00
_cell.angle_gamma   90.00
#
_symmetry.space_group_name_H-M   'P 1'
#
loop_
_entity.id
_entity.type
_entity.pdbx_description
1 polymer ?
#
loop_
_entity_poly.entity_id
_entity_poly.type
_entity_poly.pdbx_seq_one_letter_code
_entity_poly.pdbx_strand_id
1 'polypeptide(L)'
;MQTTEKTEPKLVKLKTCLTEINDLEAAASLLYWDQATYMPPGGAAARGRQLATLQEVSHSKFTAPAIGRLLEDLAPLETSLPYKSDEAS
;
A
#
# COMPACT_ATOMS: atom_id res chain seq x y z
N MET A 1 -10.05 -15.72 -16.19
CA MET A 1 -8.66 -15.19 -16.24
C MET A 1 -8.09 -15.37 -14.85
N GLN A 2 -7.15 -16.31 -14.68
CA GLN A 2 -6.57 -16.66 -13.38
C GLN A 2 -5.11 -17.15 -13.53
N THR A 3 -4.50 -16.91 -14.69
CA THR A 3 -3.29 -17.63 -15.13
C THR A 3 -2.01 -16.83 -14.93
N THR A 4 -2.09 -15.51 -14.83
CA THR A 4 -0.95 -14.61 -14.61
C THR A 4 -0.55 -14.50 -13.13
N GLU A 5 -1.51 -14.49 -12.20
CA GLU A 5 -1.23 -14.40 -10.75
C GLU A 5 -0.35 -15.54 -10.21
N LYS A 6 -0.44 -16.74 -10.78
CA LYS A 6 0.35 -17.89 -10.33
C LYS A 6 1.76 -17.98 -10.92
N THR A 7 2.10 -17.12 -11.88
CA THR A 7 3.28 -17.37 -12.73
C THR A 7 4.31 -16.24 -12.71
N GLU A 8 3.93 -15.00 -12.37
CA GLU A 8 4.90 -13.88 -12.29
C GLU A 8 5.31 -13.56 -10.84
N PRO A 9 6.50 -14.01 -10.38
CA PRO A 9 6.93 -13.81 -8.99
C PRO A 9 7.14 -12.32 -8.64
N LYS A 10 7.48 -11.46 -9.61
CA LYS A 10 7.67 -10.03 -9.35
C LYS A 10 6.33 -9.32 -9.10
N LEU A 11 5.27 -9.73 -9.79
CA LEU A 11 3.92 -9.19 -9.59
C LEU A 11 3.39 -9.58 -8.20
N VAL A 12 3.57 -10.84 -7.79
CA VAL A 12 3.22 -11.29 -6.44
C VAL A 12 3.97 -10.46 -5.38
N LYS A 13 5.27 -10.23 -5.59
CA LYS A 13 6.07 -9.42 -4.67
C LYS A 13 5.59 -7.97 -4.59
N LEU A 14 5.28 -7.34 -5.73
CA LEU A 14 4.73 -5.99 -5.77
C LEU A 14 3.40 -5.91 -5.01
N LYS A 15 2.47 -6.84 -5.29
CA LYS A 15 1.18 -6.93 -4.59
C LYS A 15 1.39 -7.06 -3.07
N THR A 16 2.27 -7.94 -2.61
CA THR A 16 2.58 -8.07 -1.17
C THR A 16 3.07 -6.76 -0.57
N CYS A 17 3.99 -6.05 -1.22
CA CYS A 17 4.47 -4.77 -0.72
C CYS A 17 3.35 -3.72 -0.64
N LEU A 18 2.48 -3.65 -1.65
CA LEU A 18 1.36 -2.72 -1.67
C LEU A 18 0.29 -3.06 -0.63
N THR A 19 0.03 -4.35 -0.39
CA THR A 19 -0.88 -4.79 0.68
C THR A 19 -0.37 -4.35 2.05
N GLU A 20 0.92 -4.50 2.35
CA GLU A 20 1.49 -4.02 3.62
C GLU A 20 1.31 -2.51 3.82
N ILE A 21 1.50 -1.72 2.75
CA ILE A 21 1.31 -0.26 2.76
C ILE A 21 -0.16 0.06 3.02
N ASN A 22 -1.08 -0.60 2.31
CA ASN A 22 -2.52 -0.43 2.47
C ASN A 22 -2.98 -0.78 3.91
N ASP A 23 -2.43 -1.83 4.51
CA ASP A 23 -2.76 -2.20 5.90
C ASP A 23 -2.34 -1.13 6.91
N LEU A 24 -1.17 -0.49 6.70
CA LEU A 24 -0.72 0.63 7.53
C LEU A 24 -1.62 1.86 7.36
N GLU A 25 -2.04 2.16 6.14
CA GLU A 25 -2.95 3.28 5.85
C GLU A 25 -4.37 3.03 6.38
N ALA A 26 -4.85 1.79 6.32
CA ALA A 26 -6.11 1.37 6.92
C ALA A 26 -6.09 1.53 8.45
N ALA A 27 -4.98 1.12 9.10
CA ALA A 27 -4.79 1.34 10.53
C ALA A 27 -4.76 2.83 10.89
N ALA A 28 -4.05 3.66 10.11
CA ALA A 28 -4.04 5.11 10.30
C ALA A 28 -5.45 5.71 10.13
N SER A 29 -6.21 5.24 9.14
CA SER A 29 -7.59 5.68 8.89
C SER A 29 -8.51 5.33 10.05
N LEU A 30 -8.38 4.14 10.63
CA LEU A 30 -9.14 3.76 11.82
C LEU A 30 -8.81 4.64 13.03
N LEU A 31 -7.52 4.93 13.27
CA LEU A 31 -7.10 5.84 14.33
C LEU A 31 -7.58 7.28 14.11
N TYR A 32 -7.63 7.73 12.86
CA TYR A 32 -8.17 9.04 12.52
C TYR A 32 -9.68 9.10 12.76
N TRP A 33 -10.43 8.07 12.36
CA TRP A 33 -11.86 7.97 12.66
C TRP A 33 -12.14 7.98 14.17
N ASP A 34 -11.36 7.21 14.94
CA ASP A 34 -11.48 7.20 16.40
C ASP A 34 -11.20 8.59 17.00
N GLN A 35 -10.22 9.32 16.44
CA GLN A 35 -9.89 10.70 16.86
C GLN A 35 -11.10 11.63 16.73
N ALA A 36 -11.89 11.44 15.67
CA ALA A 36 -13.04 12.29 15.35
C ALA A 36 -14.33 11.89 16.08
N THR A 37 -14.40 10.68 16.65
CA THR A 37 -15.65 10.11 17.18
C THR A 37 -15.59 9.80 18.67
N TYR A 38 -14.58 9.05 19.11
CA TYR A 38 -14.54 8.47 20.47
C TYR A 38 -13.36 8.93 21.33
N MET A 39 -12.30 9.48 20.73
CA MET A 39 -11.10 9.85 21.46
C MET A 39 -11.37 10.95 22.52
N PRO A 40 -10.96 10.76 23.79
CA PRO A 40 -11.08 11.80 24.81
C PRO A 40 -10.12 12.97 24.53
N PRO A 41 -10.43 14.21 24.99
CA PRO A 41 -9.64 15.41 24.66
C PRO A 41 -8.14 15.33 25.03
N GLY A 42 -7.78 14.61 26.08
CA GLY A 42 -6.39 14.43 26.51
C GLY A 42 -5.54 13.54 25.59
N GLY A 43 -6.14 12.85 24.60
CA GLY A 43 -5.46 11.89 23.73
C GLY A 43 -4.70 12.50 22.56
N ALA A 44 -4.91 13.79 22.24
CA ALA A 44 -4.48 14.39 20.98
C ALA A 44 -2.97 14.23 20.69
N ALA A 45 -2.10 14.50 21.66
CA ALA A 45 -0.66 14.41 21.46
C ALA A 45 -0.19 12.96 21.20
N ALA A 46 -0.78 11.99 21.88
CA ALA A 46 -0.46 10.57 21.67
C ALA A 46 -0.98 10.09 20.31
N ARG A 47 -2.22 10.45 19.96
CA ARG A 47 -2.82 10.11 18.66
C ARG A 47 -2.05 10.71 17.49
N GLY A 48 -1.65 11.98 17.59
CA GLY A 48 -0.82 12.64 16.58
C GLY A 48 0.49 11.90 16.32
N ARG A 49 1.18 11.43 17.37
CA ARG A 49 2.38 10.60 17.20
C ARG A 49 2.11 9.27 16.52
N GLN A 50 1.03 8.57 16.90
CA GLN A 50 0.65 7.30 16.28
C GLN A 50 0.38 7.47 14.78
N LEU A 51 -0.39 8.49 14.40
CA LEU A 51 -0.69 8.79 13.00
C LEU A 51 0.58 9.15 12.22
N ALA A 52 1.42 10.03 12.77
CA ALA A 52 2.67 10.44 12.13
C ALA A 52 3.59 9.23 11.86
N THR A 53 3.76 8.34 12.84
CA THR A 53 4.59 7.14 12.68
C THR A 53 4.03 6.20 11.60
N LEU A 54 2.72 5.92 11.61
CA LEU A 54 2.12 5.05 10.58
C LEU A 54 2.25 5.64 9.18
N GLN A 55 2.02 6.95 9.05
CA GLN A 55 2.14 7.66 7.77
C GLN A 55 3.59 7.71 7.27
N GLU A 56 4.56 7.97 8.16
CA GLU A 56 5.98 7.94 7.81
C GLU A 56 6.40 6.56 7.29
N VAL A 57 6.03 5.49 8.00
CA VAL A 57 6.38 4.11 7.63
C VAL A 57 5.70 3.72 6.31
N SER A 58 4.42 4.04 6.15
CA SER A 58 3.68 3.78 4.89
C SER A 58 4.36 4.50 3.72
N HIS A 59 4.60 5.81 3.86
CA HIS A 59 5.21 6.63 2.82
C HIS A 59 6.62 6.13 2.46
N SER A 60 7.46 5.87 3.45
CA SER A 60 8.83 5.37 3.24
C SER A 60 8.84 4.04 2.48
N LYS A 61 7.93 3.11 2.82
CA LYS A 61 7.76 1.84 2.09
C LYS A 61 7.28 2.07 0.66
N PHE A 62 6.29 2.94 0.46
CA PHE A 62 5.74 3.23 -0.86
C PHE A 62 6.76 3.88 -1.80
N THR A 63 7.59 4.79 -1.27
CA THR A 63 8.64 5.46 -2.05
C THR A 63 9.96 4.70 -2.08
N ALA A 64 10.00 3.47 -1.57
CA ALA A 64 11.23 2.69 -1.56
C ALA A 64 11.70 2.41 -3.01
N PRO A 65 12.99 2.56 -3.33
CA PRO A 65 13.50 2.28 -4.68
C PRO A 65 13.19 0.87 -5.22
N ALA A 66 12.92 -0.08 -4.31
CA ALA A 66 12.50 -1.42 -4.67
C ALA A 66 11.12 -1.47 -5.37
N ILE A 67 10.18 -0.58 -5.00
CA ILE A 67 8.88 -0.46 -5.67
C ILE A 67 9.09 0.01 -7.11
N GLY A 68 9.88 1.07 -7.31
CA GLY A 68 10.20 1.57 -8.66
C GLY A 68 10.82 0.50 -9.55
N ARG A 69 11.81 -0.25 -9.04
CA ARG A 69 12.41 -1.37 -9.78
C ARG A 69 11.42 -2.48 -10.13
N LEU A 70 10.50 -2.81 -9.22
CA LEU A 70 9.47 -3.81 -9.49
C LEU A 70 8.50 -3.33 -10.58
N LEU A 71 8.13 -2.05 -10.58
CA LEU A 71 7.29 -1.46 -11.62
C LEU A 71 8.00 -1.46 -12.98
N GLU A 72 9.26 -1.02 -13.03
CA GLU A 72 10.07 -1.06 -14.26
C GLU A 72 10.21 -2.48 -14.83
N ASP A 73 10.46 -3.46 -13.94
CA ASP A 73 10.55 -4.86 -14.31
C ASP A 73 9.23 -5.45 -14.86
N LEU A 74 8.09 -4.90 -14.43
CA LEU A 74 6.75 -5.37 -14.80
C LEU A 74 6.14 -4.61 -15.98
N ALA A 75 6.70 -3.48 -16.39
CA ALA A 75 6.20 -2.68 -17.53
C ALA A 75 6.02 -3.50 -18.84
N PRO A 76 6.90 -4.47 -19.19
CA PRO A 76 6.67 -5.33 -20.35
C PRO A 76 5.46 -6.26 -20.18
N LEU A 77 5.21 -6.75 -18.96
CA LEU A 77 4.05 -7.59 -18.66
C LEU A 77 2.77 -6.77 -18.81
N GLU A 78 2.70 -5.58 -18.21
CA GLU A 78 1.56 -4.65 -18.32
C GLU A 78 1.19 -4.41 -19.79
N THR A 79 2.18 -4.09 -20.63
CA THR A 79 1.99 -3.83 -22.07
C THR A 79 1.49 -5.06 -22.84
N SER A 80 1.83 -6.26 -22.38
CA SER A 80 1.43 -7.52 -23.02
C SER A 80 -0.01 -7.95 -22.70
N LEU A 81 -0.60 -7.37 -21.65
CA LEU A 81 -1.92 -7.76 -21.18
C LEU A 81 -3.05 -7.05 -21.93
N PRO A 82 -4.25 -7.66 -22.01
CA PRO A 82 -5.42 -6.98 -22.53
C PRO A 82 -5.70 -5.70 -21.72
N TYR A 83 -6.09 -4.62 -22.38
CA TYR A 83 -6.41 -3.33 -21.74
C TYR A 83 -7.40 -3.43 -20.57
N LYS A 84 -8.30 -4.42 -20.59
CA LYS A 84 -9.30 -4.65 -19.52
C LYS A 84 -8.84 -5.66 -18.45
N SER A 85 -7.57 -6.05 -18.42
CA SER A 85 -7.05 -6.91 -17.36
C SER A 85 -6.88 -6.08 -16.09
N ASP A 86 -7.27 -6.64 -14.95
CA ASP A 86 -7.03 -6.01 -13.65
C ASP A 86 -5.52 -5.85 -13.37
N GLU A 87 -4.67 -6.70 -13.97
CA GLU A 87 -3.22 -6.60 -13.88
C GLU A 87 -2.58 -5.63 -14.88
N ALA A 88 -3.38 -4.95 -15.71
CA ALA A 88 -2.93 -3.93 -16.66
C ALA A 88 -3.28 -2.50 -16.20
N SER A 89 -3.80 -2.31 -14.97
CA SER A 89 -4.19 -1.02 -14.40
C SER A 89 -4.00 -0.94 -12.89
#